data_AF-A0A538SIE9-F1
#
_entry.id   AF-A0A538SIE9-F1
#
_cell.length_a   1.000
_cell.length_b   1.000
_cell.length_c   1.000
_cell.angle_alpha   90.00
_cell.angle_beta   90.00
_cell.angle_gamma   90.00
#
_symmetry.space_group_name_H-M   'P 1'
#
loop_
_entity.id
_entity.type
_entity.pdbx_description
1 polymer ?
#
loop_
_entity_poly.entity_id
_entity_poly.type
_entity_poly.pdbx_seq_one_letter_code
_entity_poly.pdbx_strand_id
1 'polypeptide(L)' 'MTSPIAAYDLGRIPYRASLEFQHRAVIARASEACGDAIYFVEHDPVLTIG' A
#
# COMPACT_ATOMS: atom_id res chain seq x y z
N MET A 1 19.32 8.60 12.19
CA MET A 1 19.41 8.00 10.84
C MET A 1 18.01 7.52 10.49
N THR A 2 17.42 7.98 9.39
CA THR A 2 16.14 7.47 8.92
C THR A 2 16.32 6.08 8.35
N SER A 3 15.48 5.12 8.75
CA SER A 3 15.45 3.80 8.13
C SER A 3 15.05 3.92 6.66
N PRO A 4 15.60 3.11 5.75
CA PRO A 4 15.18 3.12 4.35
C PRO A 4 13.70 2.74 4.23
N ILE A 5 12.98 3.39 3.31
CA ILE A 5 11.60 3.06 2.98
C ILE A 5 11.59 1.76 2.16
N ALA A 6 10.84 0.76 2.60
CA ALA A 6 10.70 -0.49 1.86
C ALA A 6 9.87 -0.26 0.59
N ALA A 7 10.34 -0.72 -0.56
CA ALA A 7 9.64 -0.58 -1.83
C ALA A 7 9.12 -1.94 -2.32
N TYR A 8 7.84 -2.02 -2.64
CA TYR A 8 7.19 -3.22 -3.13
C TYR A 8 6.46 -2.94 -4.44
N ASP A 9 6.67 -3.81 -5.42
CA ASP A 9 5.88 -3.86 -6.65
C ASP A 9 4.76 -4.89 -6.49
N LEU A 10 3.51 -4.43 -6.55
CA LEU A 10 2.30 -5.27 -6.44
C LEU A 10 1.76 -5.68 -7.82
N GLY A 11 2.35 -5.19 -8.91
CA GLY A 11 1.86 -5.40 -10.26
C GLY A 11 0.46 -4.82 -10.46
N ARG A 12 -0.37 -5.50 -11.25
CA ARG A 12 -1.75 -5.10 -11.54
C ARG A 12 -2.74 -5.82 -10.65
N ILE A 13 -3.53 -5.07 -9.88
CA ILE A 13 -4.57 -5.61 -8.99
C ILE A 13 -5.84 -4.74 -8.99
N PRO A 14 -7.03 -5.28 -8.70
CA PRO A 14 -8.25 -4.50 -8.56
C PRO A 14 -8.15 -3.45 -7.44
N TYR A 15 -8.70 -2.26 -7.68
CA TYR A 15 -8.67 -1.15 -6.71
C TYR A 15 -9.20 -1.51 -5.32
N ARG A 16 -10.29 -2.28 -5.24
CA ARG A 16 -10.84 -2.71 -3.94
C ARG A 16 -9.83 -3.53 -3.13
N ALA A 17 -9.15 -4.48 -3.80
CA ALA A 17 -8.17 -5.33 -3.14
C ALA A 17 -6.93 -4.53 -2.68
N SER A 18 -6.49 -3.54 -3.46
CA SER A 18 -5.41 -2.65 -3.05
C SER A 18 -5.81 -1.77 -1.87
N LEU A 19 -7.04 -1.26 -1.82
CA LEU A 19 -7.55 -0.47 -0.70
C LEU A 19 -7.63 -1.28 0.59
N GLU A 20 -8.14 -2.50 0.53
CA GLU A 20 -8.15 -3.42 1.69
C GLU A 20 -6.73 -3.74 2.17
N PHE A 21 -5.79 -3.91 1.25
CA PHE A 21 -4.37 -4.07 1.57
C PHE A 21 -3.80 -2.82 2.25
N GLN A 22 -4.10 -1.63 1.74
CA GLN A 22 -3.64 -0.36 2.33
C GLN A 22 -4.16 -0.19 3.77
N HIS A 23 -5.43 -0.52 4.05
CA HIS A 23 -5.94 -0.49 5.42
C HIS A 23 -5.15 -1.42 6.36
N ARG A 24 -4.82 -2.65 5.92
CA ARG A 24 -3.99 -3.56 6.72
C ARG A 24 -2.57 -3.02 6.91
N ALA A 25 -1.98 -2.44 5.86
CA ALA A 25 -0.64 -1.86 5.91
C ALA A 25 -0.55 -0.69 6.89
N VAL A 26 -1.58 0.19 6.91
CA VAL A 26 -1.66 1.30 7.87
C VAL A 26 -1.76 0.80 9.30
N ILE A 27 -2.56 -0.24 9.57
CA ILE A 27 -2.67 -0.84 10.91
C ILE A 27 -1.31 -1.45 11.34
N ALA A 28 -0.64 -2.18 10.45
CA ALA A 28 0.67 -2.77 10.73
C ALA A 28 1.72 -1.68 11.01
N ARG A 29 1.68 -0.58 10.25
CA ARG A 29 2.60 0.55 10.44
C ARG A 29 2.35 1.30 11.74
N ALA A 30 1.08 1.53 12.10
CA ALA A 30 0.66 2.23 13.31
C ALA A 30 0.94 1.41 14.58
N SER A 31 0.93 0.08 14.47
CA SER A 31 1.29 -0.84 15.55
C SER A 31 2.79 -1.13 15.62
N GLU A 32 3.62 -0.42 14.85
CA GLU A 32 5.08 -0.62 14.77
C GLU A 32 5.50 -2.03 14.32
N ALA A 33 4.58 -2.83 13.76
CA ALA A 33 4.85 -4.16 13.24
C ALA A 33 5.63 -4.13 11.92
N CYS A 34 5.62 -2.99 11.21
CA CYS A 34 6.46 -2.72 10.05
C CYS A 34 6.94 -1.27 10.00
N GLY A 35 8.03 -1.02 9.27
CA GLY A 35 8.52 0.32 8.96
C GLY A 35 7.75 0.98 7.81
N ASP A 36 8.19 2.17 7.41
CA ASP A 36 7.62 2.88 6.27
C ASP A 36 7.78 2.07 4.97
N ALA A 37 6.73 2.07 4.14
CA ALA A 37 6.69 1.34 2.88
C ALA A 37 6.03 2.17 1.77
N ILE A 38 6.48 1.95 0.54
CA ILE A 38 5.88 2.44 -0.69
C ILE A 38 5.45 1.25 -1.56
N TYR A 39 4.24 1.32 -2.09
CA TYR A 39 3.64 0.26 -2.92
C TYR A 39 3.40 0.80 -4.33
N PHE A 40 4.04 0.19 -5.32
CA PHE A 40 3.82 0.45 -6.74
C PHE A 40 2.75 -0.52 -7.25
N VAL A 41 1.76 0.01 -7.97
CA VAL A 41 0.61 -0.78 -8.39
C VAL A 41 -0.08 -0.18 -9.61
N GLU A 42 -0.59 -1.04 -10.48
CA GLU A 42 -1.52 -0.69 -11.55
C GLU A 42 -2.93 -1.17 -11.20
N HIS A 43 -3.94 -0.39 -11.58
CA HIS A 43 -5.34 -0.80 -11.44
C HIS A 43 -5.98 -0.99 -12.81
N ASP A 44 -6.96 -1.90 -12.88
CA ASP A 44 -7.93 -1.87 -13.98
C ASP A 44 -8.62 -0.51 -14.03
N PRO A 45 -9.13 -0.05 -15.20
CA PRO A 45 -9.79 1.24 -15.33
C PRO A 45 -10.85 1.45 -14.24
N VAL A 46 -10.62 2.46 -13.40
CA VAL A 46 -11.45 2.75 -12.23
C VAL A 46 -11.55 4.25 -12.03
N LEU A 47 -12.74 4.73 -11.65
CA LEU A 47 -12.96 6.09 -11.19
C LEU A 47 -13.06 6.08 -9.66
N THR A 48 -12.26 6.91 -9.00
CA THR A 48 -12.32 7.13 -7.55
C THR A 48 -12.78 8.55 -7.28
N ILE A 49 -13.59 8.74 -6.24
CA ILE A 49 -14.06 10.06 -5.81
C ILE A 49 -13.53 10.25 -4.39
N GLY A 50 -12.73 11.30 -4.20
CA GLY A 50 -12.14 11.67 -2.91
C GLY A 50 -13.08 12.47 -2.02
#